data_AF-A0A8S3ENU9-F1
#
_entry.id   AF-A0A8S3ENU9-F1
#
_cell.length_a   1.000
_cell.length_b   1.000
_cell.length_c   1.000
_cell.angle_alpha   90.00
_cell.angle_beta   90.00
_cell.angle_gamma   90.00
#
_symmetry.space_group_name_H-M   'P 1'
#
loop_
_entity.id
_entity.type
_entity.pdbx_description
1 polymer ?
#
loop_
_entity_poly.entity_id
_entity_poly.type
_entity_poly.pdbx_seq_one_letter_code
_entity_poly.pdbx_strand_id
1 'polypeptide(L)'
;MNLLRLCHRIINPTRFSLNRQLQQLSSTSKAPSTSLSVGQELHGYIVKEITPVPEFRLIAIKLQHKLTGCQHLHIDREHKNNVWSVAFQTTPKDDTGVAHILEHTALCGSEKFPCRDPFFKMTNRSMATFMNAFT
;
A
#
# COMPACT_ATOMS: atom_id res chain seq x y z
N MET A 1 -4.56 64.50 -5.13
CA MET A 1 -4.33 65.05 -3.78
C MET A 1 -4.44 63.90 -2.78
N ASN A 2 -3.50 63.53 -1.94
CA ASN A 2 -2.08 63.80 -1.71
C ASN A 2 -1.63 62.60 -0.85
N LEU A 3 -0.56 61.89 -1.21
CA LEU A 3 0.75 61.87 -0.52
C LEU A 3 0.65 61.40 0.96
N LEU A 4 1.41 60.46 1.52
CA LEU A 4 2.81 59.99 1.33
C LEU A 4 2.98 58.82 2.34
N ARG A 5 3.57 57.67 1.96
CA ARG A 5 4.94 57.21 2.29
C ARG A 5 5.21 56.86 3.78
N LEU A 6 5.69 55.68 4.15
CA LEU A 6 6.96 54.97 3.83
C LEU A 6 7.89 55.00 5.06
N CYS A 7 8.01 53.86 5.74
CA CYS A 7 9.15 53.39 6.52
C CYS A 7 8.94 51.87 6.65
N HIS A 8 9.85 50.95 6.34
CA HIS A 8 11.25 51.07 5.96
C HIS A 8 11.59 49.80 5.17
N ARG A 9 12.25 49.99 4.02
CA ARG A 9 12.96 48.94 3.28
C ARG A 9 14.28 48.66 4.03
N ILE A 10 14.93 47.53 3.72
CA ILE A 10 16.17 46.93 4.27
C ILE A 10 15.76 45.75 5.19
N ILE A 11 15.72 44.49 4.75
CA ILE A 11 16.83 43.64 4.28
C ILE A 11 16.32 42.62 3.22
N ASN A 12 16.84 42.71 2.00
CA ASN A 12 16.98 41.58 1.05
C ASN A 12 18.35 40.91 1.35
N PRO A 13 18.75 39.71 0.84
CA PRO A 13 18.09 38.77 -0.08
C PRO A 13 18.39 37.26 0.19
N THR A 14 17.42 36.38 0.44
CA THR A 14 17.65 34.91 0.34
C THR A 14 16.43 34.17 -0.23
N ARG A 15 15.85 34.67 -1.31
CA ARG A 15 14.81 33.96 -2.08
C ARG A 15 15.38 32.99 -3.15
N PHE A 16 16.66 32.66 -3.08
CA PHE A 16 17.36 31.92 -4.15
C PHE A 16 17.92 30.54 -3.77
N SER A 17 17.55 29.96 -2.62
CA SER A 17 18.10 28.66 -2.19
C SER A 17 17.06 27.60 -1.77
N LEU A 18 15.86 27.98 -1.32
CA LEU A 18 14.87 26.98 -0.85
C LEU A 18 14.27 26.12 -1.98
N ASN A 19 14.08 26.67 -3.19
CA ASN A 19 13.57 25.87 -4.32
C ASN A 19 14.59 24.87 -4.87
N ARG A 20 15.90 25.10 -4.65
CA ARG A 20 16.96 24.19 -5.12
C ARG A 20 17.12 22.99 -4.19
N GLN A 21 16.90 23.16 -2.88
CA GLN A 21 16.89 22.04 -1.94
C GLN A 21 15.64 21.15 -2.06
N LEU A 22 14.47 21.72 -2.39
CA LEU A 22 13.28 20.91 -2.70
C LEU A 22 13.41 20.13 -4.02
N GLN A 23 14.16 20.66 -5.01
CA GLN A 23 14.49 19.93 -6.24
C GLN A 23 15.60 18.87 -6.08
N GLN A 24 16.44 18.99 -5.05
CA GLN A 24 17.48 17.99 -4.75
C GLN A 24 16.96 16.82 -3.89
N LEU A 25 15.83 16.97 -3.21
CA LEU A 25 15.12 15.87 -2.56
C LEU A 25 14.29 15.04 -3.56
N SER A 26 14.03 15.56 -4.77
CA SER A 26 13.27 14.87 -5.81
C SER A 26 14.10 14.00 -6.77
N SER A 27 15.43 13.90 -6.59
CA SER A 27 16.32 13.26 -7.56
C SER A 27 16.72 11.80 -7.24
N THR A 28 16.08 11.13 -6.27
CA THR A 28 16.39 9.72 -5.93
C THR A 28 15.19 8.79 -5.75
N SER A 29 13.99 9.16 -6.21
CA SER A 29 12.89 8.20 -6.36
C SER A 29 12.60 7.97 -7.82
N LYS A 30 12.92 6.78 -8.32
CA LYS A 30 12.44 6.31 -9.62
C LYS A 30 10.91 6.48 -9.61
N ALA A 31 10.36 7.20 -10.59
CA ALA A 31 8.91 7.32 -10.70
C ALA A 31 8.30 5.91 -10.73
N PRO A 32 7.25 5.64 -9.92
CA PRO A 32 6.67 4.32 -9.82
C PRO A 32 6.26 3.81 -11.19
N SER A 33 6.69 2.59 -11.51
CA SER A 33 6.74 1.99 -12.84
C SER A 33 5.40 1.50 -13.37
N THR A 34 4.28 2.11 -12.98
CA THR A 34 2.98 1.68 -13.47
C THR A 34 2.17 2.88 -13.91
N SER A 35 2.09 3.06 -15.23
CA SER A 35 1.16 3.96 -15.90
C SER A 35 -0.28 3.45 -15.75
N LEU A 36 -0.75 3.32 -14.51
CA LEU A 36 -2.14 2.96 -14.24
C LEU A 36 -3.01 4.19 -14.38
N SER A 37 -4.19 3.99 -14.95
CA SER A 37 -5.22 5.01 -15.05
C SER A 37 -6.47 4.57 -14.31
N VAL A 38 -7.16 5.54 -13.70
CA VAL A 38 -8.46 5.27 -13.07
C VAL A 38 -9.45 4.79 -14.15
N GLY A 39 -10.16 3.71 -13.85
CA GLY A 39 -11.05 3.03 -14.80
C GLY A 39 -10.39 1.92 -15.63
N GLN A 40 -9.08 1.77 -15.59
CA GLN A 40 -8.38 0.69 -16.29
C GLN A 40 -8.78 -0.69 -15.74
N GLU A 41 -9.01 -1.65 -16.64
CA GLU A 41 -9.26 -3.05 -16.30
C GLU A 41 -7.95 -3.86 -16.38
N LEU A 42 -7.69 -4.66 -15.35
CA LEU A 42 -6.48 -5.45 -15.16
C LEU A 42 -6.85 -6.82 -14.58
N HIS A 43 -6.77 -7.89 -15.37
CA HIS A 43 -7.02 -9.25 -14.89
C HIS A 43 -8.34 -9.40 -14.09
N GLY A 44 -9.41 -8.73 -14.52
CA GLY A 44 -10.71 -8.73 -13.85
C GLY A 44 -10.87 -7.71 -12.70
N TYR A 45 -9.84 -6.93 -12.40
CA TYR A 45 -9.90 -5.80 -11.47
C TYR A 45 -10.07 -4.48 -12.21
N ILE A 46 -10.78 -3.53 -11.60
CA ILE A 46 -10.93 -2.16 -12.10
C ILE A 46 -10.22 -1.22 -11.13
N VAL A 47 -9.36 -0.35 -11.64
CA VAL A 47 -8.72 0.71 -10.86
C VAL A 47 -9.77 1.76 -10.49
N LYS A 48 -10.01 1.94 -9.18
CA LYS A 48 -11.00 2.89 -8.66
C LYS A 48 -10.39 4.23 -8.28
N GLU A 49 -9.20 4.19 -7.67
CA GLU A 49 -8.57 5.38 -7.12
C GLU A 49 -7.05 5.19 -7.12
N ILE A 50 -6.33 6.29 -7.41
CA ILE A 50 -4.87 6.36 -7.32
C ILE A 50 -4.55 7.59 -6.48
N THR A 51 -3.93 7.37 -5.32
CA THR A 51 -3.72 8.40 -4.31
C THR A 51 -2.25 8.43 -3.90
N PRO A 52 -1.49 9.45 -4.32
CA PRO A 52 -0.11 9.62 -3.85
C PRO A 52 -0.12 10.01 -2.38
N VAL A 53 0.78 9.41 -1.59
CA VAL A 53 0.98 9.74 -0.17
C VAL A 53 2.45 10.08 0.06
N PRO A 54 2.85 11.35 -0.21
CA PRO A 54 4.25 11.78 -0.19
C PRO A 54 4.94 11.58 1.16
N GLU A 55 4.20 11.71 2.27
CA GLU A 55 4.70 11.58 3.65
C GLU A 55 5.31 10.20 3.90
N PHE A 56 4.76 9.17 3.25
CA PHE A 56 5.25 7.80 3.33
C PHE A 56 6.03 7.36 2.08
N ARG A 57 6.24 8.27 1.12
CA ARG A 57 6.89 8.00 -0.18
C ARG A 57 6.28 6.79 -0.90
N LEU A 58 4.96 6.76 -0.99
CA LEU A 58 4.20 5.67 -1.62
C LEU A 58 3.04 6.18 -2.45
N ILE A 59 2.48 5.31 -3.29
CA ILE A 59 1.20 5.52 -3.97
C ILE A 59 0.24 4.42 -3.55
N ALA A 60 -0.92 4.79 -3.06
CA ALA A 60 -2.02 3.87 -2.75
C ALA A 60 -2.93 3.74 -3.96
N ILE A 61 -3.14 2.52 -4.44
CA ILE A 61 -4.00 2.21 -5.58
C ILE A 61 -5.13 1.31 -5.07
N LYS A 62 -6.37 1.80 -5.16
CA LYS A 62 -7.56 1.02 -4.82
C LYS A 62 -8.10 0.36 -6.07
N LEU A 63 -8.25 -0.96 -6.02
CA LEU A 63 -8.85 -1.77 -7.07
C LEU A 63 -10.08 -2.51 -6.53
N GLN A 64 -10.98 -2.85 -7.44
CA GLN A 64 -12.14 -3.69 -7.14
C GLN A 64 -12.25 -4.80 -8.18
N HIS A 65 -12.38 -6.05 -7.73
CA HIS A 65 -12.64 -7.18 -8.61
C HIS A 65 -14.06 -7.10 -9.18
N LYS A 66 -14.20 -7.16 -10.50
CA LYS A 66 -15.46 -6.92 -11.22
C LYS A 66 -16.53 -7.97 -10.92
N LEU A 67 -16.13 -9.23 -10.75
CA LEU A 67 -17.08 -10.35 -10.55
C LEU A 67 -17.46 -10.53 -9.08
N THR A 68 -16.48 -10.50 -8.17
CA THR A 68 -16.73 -10.80 -6.74
C THR A 68 -16.94 -9.56 -5.89
N GLY A 69 -16.64 -8.37 -6.42
CA GLY A 69 -16.64 -7.12 -5.64
C GLY A 69 -15.47 -7.01 -4.66
N CYS A 70 -14.55 -7.98 -4.62
CA CYS A 70 -13.39 -8.01 -3.72
C CYS A 70 -12.59 -6.71 -3.81
N GLN A 71 -12.34 -6.09 -2.66
CA GLN A 71 -11.54 -4.88 -2.55
C GLN A 71 -10.06 -5.25 -2.46
N HIS A 72 -9.23 -4.54 -3.22
CA HIS A 72 -7.79 -4.74 -3.23
C HIS A 72 -7.11 -3.38 -3.09
N LEU A 73 -6.30 -3.22 -2.05
CA LEU A 73 -5.43 -2.07 -1.88
C LEU A 73 -3.99 -2.47 -2.24
N HIS A 74 -3.46 -1.89 -3.31
CA HIS A 74 -2.05 -2.02 -3.67
C HIS A 74 -1.28 -0.79 -3.17
N ILE A 75 -0.17 -1.03 -2.48
CA ILE A 75 0.74 0.02 -2.01
C ILE A 75 2.00 -0.07 -2.84
N ASP A 76 2.18 0.88 -3.74
CA ASP A 76 3.38 0.97 -4.56
C ASP A 76 4.43 1.83 -3.85
N ARG A 77 5.57 1.21 -3.57
CA ARG A 77 6.72 1.81 -2.90
C ARG A 77 7.99 1.10 -3.34
N GLU A 78 9.06 1.85 -3.54
CA GLU A 78 10.38 1.31 -3.84
C GLU A 78 10.99 0.64 -2.57
N HIS A 79 10.60 -0.61 -2.33
CA HIS A 79 11.08 -1.41 -1.21
C HIS A 79 11.27 -2.88 -1.63
N LYS A 80 12.35 -3.53 -1.17
CA LYS A 80 12.66 -4.91 -1.54
C LYS A 80 11.84 -5.95 -0.76
N ASN A 81 11.46 -5.63 0.48
CA ASN A 81 10.60 -6.49 1.28
C ASN A 81 9.15 -6.23 0.91
N ASN A 82 8.58 -7.13 0.11
CA ASN A 82 7.18 -7.08 -0.31
C ASN A 82 6.31 -7.86 0.67
N VAL A 83 5.06 -7.43 0.80
CA VAL A 83 4.07 -8.08 1.64
C VAL A 83 2.79 -8.30 0.86
N TRP A 84 2.10 -9.40 1.17
CA TRP A 84 0.76 -9.67 0.71
C TRP A 84 -0.07 -10.14 1.89
N SER A 85 -1.35 -9.74 1.93
CA SER A 85 -2.29 -10.18 2.94
C SER A 85 -3.69 -10.25 2.35
N VAL A 86 -4.51 -11.12 2.93
CA VAL A 86 -5.95 -11.21 2.68
C VAL A 86 -6.64 -11.19 4.04
N ALA A 87 -7.73 -10.43 4.14
CA ALA A 87 -8.50 -10.30 5.36
C ALA A 87 -9.96 -10.65 5.10
N PHE A 88 -10.56 -11.40 6.03
CA PHE A 88 -11.97 -11.74 6.01
C PHE A 88 -12.62 -11.11 7.23
N GLN A 89 -13.80 -10.51 7.05
CA GLN A 89 -14.57 -10.01 8.19
C GLN A 89 -15.21 -11.20 8.92
N THR A 90 -14.67 -11.53 10.09
CA THR A 90 -15.14 -12.61 10.95
C THR A 90 -15.78 -12.04 12.21
N THR A 91 -17.11 -11.83 12.18
CA THR A 91 -17.86 -11.40 13.37
C THR A 91 -18.34 -12.64 14.14
N PRO A 92 -17.70 -13.03 15.27
CA PRO A 92 -18.13 -14.19 16.04
C PRO A 92 -19.52 -13.92 16.64
N LYS A 93 -20.36 -14.95 16.67
CA LYS A 93 -21.70 -14.90 17.28
C LYS A 93 -21.74 -15.56 18.66
N ASP A 94 -20.70 -16.28 19.02
CA ASP A 94 -20.53 -17.04 20.25
C ASP A 94 -19.04 -17.17 20.61
N ASP A 95 -18.76 -17.70 21.80
CA ASP A 95 -17.41 -17.86 22.35
C ASP A 95 -16.76 -19.20 21.98
N THR A 96 -17.25 -19.86 20.93
CA THR A 96 -16.74 -21.18 20.51
C THR A 96 -15.34 -21.13 19.91
N GLY A 97 -14.87 -19.93 19.52
CA GLY A 97 -13.57 -19.76 18.86
C GLY A 97 -13.54 -20.24 17.41
N VAL A 98 -14.70 -20.42 16.76
CA VAL A 98 -14.79 -20.96 15.38
C VAL A 98 -13.92 -20.20 14.38
N ALA A 99 -13.83 -18.87 14.47
CA ALA A 99 -12.97 -18.09 13.57
C ALA A 99 -11.48 -18.48 13.74
N HIS A 100 -11.03 -18.64 14.98
CA HIS A 100 -9.65 -19.02 15.31
C HIS A 100 -9.36 -20.47 14.90
N ILE A 101 -10.31 -21.39 15.13
CA ILE A 101 -10.19 -22.77 14.65
C ILE A 101 -10.10 -22.81 13.12
N LEU A 102 -10.91 -21.99 12.43
CA LEU A 102 -10.91 -21.90 10.97
C LEU A 102 -9.59 -21.36 10.43
N GLU A 103 -8.99 -20.35 11.06
CA GLU A 103 -7.67 -19.83 10.70
C GLU A 103 -6.63 -20.95 10.67
N HIS A 104 -6.51 -21.73 11.75
CA HIS A 104 -5.59 -22.85 11.81
C HIS A 104 -5.92 -23.95 10.79
N THR A 105 -7.19 -24.29 10.63
CA THR A 105 -7.63 -25.40 9.77
C THR A 105 -7.46 -25.08 8.27
N ALA A 106 -7.67 -23.82 7.87
CA ALA A 106 -7.48 -23.37 6.49
C ALA A 106 -6.03 -23.52 6.00
N LEU A 107 -5.07 -23.58 6.94
CA LEU A 107 -3.64 -23.74 6.65
C LEU A 107 -3.19 -25.20 6.61
N CYS A 108 -4.06 -26.16 6.94
CA CYS A 108 -3.76 -27.60 6.99
C CYS A 108 -3.85 -28.33 5.63
N GLY A 109 -4.39 -27.69 4.59
CA GLY A 109 -4.51 -28.27 3.25
C GLY A 109 -5.39 -27.44 2.31
N SER A 110 -5.30 -27.69 1.01
CA SER A 110 -6.23 -27.14 0.02
C SER A 110 -6.46 -28.13 -1.11
N GLU A 111 -7.47 -27.90 -1.95
CA GLU A 111 -7.73 -28.74 -3.12
C GLU A 111 -6.52 -28.82 -4.06
N LYS A 112 -5.84 -27.69 -4.30
CA LYS A 112 -4.64 -27.63 -5.15
C LYS A 112 -3.39 -28.18 -4.47
N PHE A 113 -3.30 -28.07 -3.15
CA PHE A 113 -2.18 -28.58 -2.35
C PHE A 113 -2.71 -29.55 -1.29
N PRO A 114 -3.12 -30.77 -1.67
CA PRO A 114 -3.78 -31.74 -0.79
C PRO A 114 -2.78 -32.50 0.11
N CYS A 115 -1.68 -31.84 0.48
CA CYS A 115 -0.71 -32.38 1.41
C CYS A 115 -0.98 -31.81 2.80
N ARG A 116 -0.64 -32.58 3.83
CA ARG A 116 -0.78 -32.15 5.23
C ARG A 116 0.13 -30.95 5.54
N ASP A 117 -0.43 -29.96 6.22
CA ASP A 117 0.25 -28.78 6.79
C ASP A 117 1.14 -28.03 5.76
N PRO A 118 0.59 -27.59 4.62
CA PRO A 118 1.34 -26.90 3.56
C PRO A 118 1.97 -25.60 4.06
N PHE A 119 1.27 -24.86 4.93
CA PHE A 119 1.77 -23.59 5.46
C PHE A 119 3.11 -23.75 6.20
N PHE A 120 3.17 -24.68 7.16
CA PHE A 120 4.41 -24.96 7.90
C PHE A 120 5.52 -25.54 7.00
N LYS A 121 5.15 -26.36 6.00
CA LYS A 121 6.12 -26.85 5.01
C LYS A 121 6.71 -25.72 4.18
N MET A 122 5.96 -24.66 3.90
CA MET A 122 6.43 -23.50 3.14
C MET A 122 7.40 -22.61 3.92
N THR A 123 7.32 -22.59 5.25
CA THR A 123 8.28 -21.85 6.10
C THR A 123 9.72 -22.27 5.81
N ASN A 124 9.98 -23.57 5.62
CA ASN A 124 11.31 -24.10 5.32
C ASN A 124 11.63 -24.17 3.81
N ARG A 125 10.70 -23.77 2.95
CA ARG A 125 10.83 -23.81 1.48
C ARG A 125 10.74 -22.44 0.82
N SER A 126 10.75 -21.38 1.61
CA SER A 126 10.71 -20.00 1.14
C SER A 126 11.76 -19.16 1.84
N MET A 127 12.15 -18.05 1.21
CA MET A 127 12.97 -17.01 1.84
C MET A 127 12.08 -15.88 2.38
N ALA A 128 10.88 -16.23 2.86
CA ALA A 128 9.94 -15.26 3.38
C ALA A 128 10.53 -14.60 4.63
N THR A 129 10.47 -13.27 4.70
CA THR A 129 10.89 -12.50 5.89
C THR A 129 9.86 -12.64 7.01
N PHE A 130 8.60 -12.90 6.66
CA PHE A 130 7.49 -13.09 7.57
C PHE A 130 6.41 -13.96 6.91
N MET A 131 5.81 -14.86 7.68
CA MET A 131 4.71 -15.72 7.26
C MET A 131 3.85 -16.03 8.48
N ASN A 132 2.60 -15.58 8.50
CA ASN A 132 1.71 -15.78 9.64
C ASN A 132 0.23 -15.70 9.23
N ALA A 133 -0.65 -16.08 10.15
CA ALA A 133 -2.08 -15.81 10.14
C ALA A 133 -2.51 -15.31 11.54
N PHE A 134 -3.63 -14.60 11.60
CA PHE A 134 -4.14 -13.99 12.82
C PHE A 134 -5.67 -13.98 12.79
N THR A 135 -6.29 -14.16 13.95
CA THR A 135 -7.72 -14.00 14.22
C THR A 135 -7.93 -12.98 15.32
#